data_AF-A0A9D5JKN3-F1
#
_entry.id   AF-A0A9D5JKN3-F1
#
_cell.length_a   1.000
_cell.length_b   1.000
_cell.length_c   1.000
_cell.angle_alpha   90.00
_cell.angle_beta   90.00
_cell.angle_gamma   90.00
#
_symmetry.space_group_name_H-M   'P 1'
#
loop_
_entity.id
_entity.type
_entity.pdbx_description
1 polymer ?
#
loop_
_entity_poly.entity_id
_entity_poly.type
_entity_poly.pdbx_seq_one_letter_code
_entity_poly.pdbx_strand_id
1 'polypeptide(L)'
;MTESGGMARQQEGQKPKPFQGVRRLIEDIQGACPKGDCIFRGEPRDYGEVSSGIYRLGQKLKVEKDDSFRPMDIERMYVEGVMKGLGHYSPHASNVEILTDLRHHGGPTNLIDFSRNMFAALFFACNSETDDDGRLIILPTEKIGTLRNIEYGKIESGERRTDIALLTLARTQHSRAHVAAQSGVFVHAPKGCIDKNEFAHIEIIPSELKTECKAYLRHYHNIWEQTVYNDPVGYIENAKTYQEAMVYFSQGLAKGRGSDGEGPASAFSQALRTDTSSPANRLDDLTGWMQLKPDNTDALFRYSNNKKTRERYGEAIKNFDKALRIRPDFAEALFYRGKAGLAVGEHEEAMADFDKAIRLAPDNVGAWLNRGIAKGQLGWHKHALADYDEAIRLAPENAGAWLNRGIAKGQLGKHKEALADYDEAIRLAPENAGAWFRRGVSKGQLGKHKEALADYDGAIKLAPDDVGAWLNRGIAKRRLGRHKEALADYDEALRLAPENAGAWFHRGVSKGQLGRHEEAMADFDEAIRLAPDRADAWFHRGDCKKQLGRHEEAMADFDEAIRLAPENAGAWLNRGIAKGQLGKHKEALADYDEALRLAPD
;
A
#
# COMPACT_ATOMS: atom_id res chain seq x y z
N MET A 1 17.41 -62.32 -1.01
CA MET A 1 18.30 -61.40 -1.72
C MET A 1 17.43 -60.29 -2.28
N THR A 2 17.66 -59.10 -1.73
CA THR A 2 17.39 -57.74 -2.23
C THR A 2 17.46 -57.64 -3.78
N GLU A 3 16.75 -56.77 -4.51
CA GLU A 3 16.27 -55.42 -4.22
C GLU A 3 15.27 -54.95 -5.30
N SER A 4 14.42 -54.01 -4.86
CA SER A 4 13.58 -53.03 -5.55
C SER A 4 13.76 -52.73 -7.05
N GLY A 5 12.68 -52.91 -7.81
CA GLY A 5 12.40 -52.17 -9.04
C GLY A 5 11.90 -50.76 -8.70
N GLY A 6 12.81 -49.78 -8.77
CA GLY A 6 12.52 -48.36 -8.57
C GLY A 6 12.08 -47.69 -9.87
N MET A 7 10.91 -47.04 -9.81
CA MET A 7 10.31 -46.20 -10.84
C MET A 7 11.29 -45.14 -11.38
N ALA A 8 11.45 -45.11 -12.70
CA ALA A 8 11.98 -43.96 -13.42
C ALA A 8 11.02 -42.77 -13.29
N ARG A 9 11.32 -41.84 -12.38
CA ARG A 9 10.79 -40.47 -12.46
C ARG A 9 11.62 -39.70 -13.48
N GLN A 10 10.98 -39.36 -14.59
CA GLN A 10 11.47 -38.33 -15.51
C GLN A 10 11.72 -37.04 -14.72
N GLN A 11 12.95 -36.55 -14.75
CA GLN A 11 13.27 -35.20 -14.31
C GLN A 11 12.70 -34.23 -15.35
N GLU A 12 11.55 -33.62 -15.04
CA GLU A 12 11.16 -32.36 -15.67
C GLU A 12 12.23 -31.32 -15.30
N GLY A 13 13.02 -30.92 -16.29
CA GLY A 13 13.96 -29.81 -16.16
C GLY A 13 13.22 -28.54 -15.78
N GLN A 14 13.34 -28.11 -14.53
CA GLN A 14 12.96 -26.77 -14.11
C GLN A 14 13.63 -25.76 -15.04
N LYS A 15 12.82 -24.99 -15.78
CA LYS A 15 13.32 -23.77 -16.43
C LYS A 15 14.03 -22.93 -15.36
N PRO A 16 15.24 -22.41 -15.60
CA PRO A 16 15.97 -21.63 -14.62
C PRO A 16 15.11 -20.45 -14.16
N LYS A 17 15.06 -20.23 -12.84
CA LYS A 17 14.35 -19.08 -12.28
C LYS A 17 14.96 -17.80 -12.90
N PRO A 18 14.14 -16.79 -13.25
CA PRO A 18 14.66 -15.57 -13.85
C PRO A 18 15.71 -14.91 -12.91
N PHE A 19 16.78 -14.36 -13.49
CA PHE A 19 17.85 -13.67 -12.77
C PHE A 19 18.71 -14.56 -11.84
N GLN A 20 18.74 -15.88 -12.04
CA GLN A 20 19.50 -16.79 -11.17
C GLN A 20 21.00 -16.47 -11.13
N GLY A 21 21.60 -16.07 -12.24
CA GLY A 21 23.00 -15.64 -12.29
C GLY A 21 23.25 -14.35 -11.50
N VAL A 22 22.36 -13.37 -11.66
CA VAL A 22 22.41 -12.09 -10.93
C VAL A 22 22.23 -12.29 -9.42
N ARG A 23 21.36 -13.22 -9.00
CA ARG A 23 21.13 -13.50 -7.58
C ARG A 23 22.37 -14.09 -6.89
N ARG A 24 23.08 -15.02 -7.54
CA ARG A 24 24.34 -15.57 -7.02
C ARG A 24 25.40 -14.49 -6.88
N LEU A 25 25.56 -13.65 -7.91
CA LEU A 25 26.48 -12.52 -7.88
C LEU A 25 26.18 -11.58 -6.69
N ILE A 26 24.90 -11.31 -6.41
CA ILE A 26 24.48 -10.49 -5.26
C ILE A 26 24.85 -11.16 -3.93
N GLU A 27 24.64 -12.48 -3.80
CA GLU A 27 25.02 -13.26 -2.62
C GLU A 27 26.53 -13.23 -2.38
N ASP A 28 27.33 -13.37 -3.44
CA ASP A 28 28.79 -13.33 -3.39
C ASP A 28 29.29 -11.96 -2.90
N ILE A 29 28.76 -10.85 -3.45
CA ILE A 29 29.09 -9.48 -3.00
C ILE A 29 28.74 -9.29 -1.53
N GLN A 30 27.60 -9.81 -1.08
CA GLN A 30 27.14 -9.68 0.30
C GLN A 30 27.97 -10.50 1.28
N GLY A 31 28.35 -11.72 0.89
CA GLY A 31 29.25 -12.56 1.65
C GLY A 31 30.63 -11.92 1.81
N ALA A 32 31.09 -11.19 0.79
CA ALA A 32 32.36 -10.46 0.82
C ALA A 32 32.32 -9.13 1.60
N CYS A 33 31.13 -8.63 2.00
CA CYS A 33 30.96 -7.37 2.73
C CYS A 33 30.21 -7.54 4.07
N PRO A 34 30.69 -8.37 5.02
CA PRO A 34 29.90 -8.75 6.18
C PRO A 34 29.64 -7.61 7.17
N LYS A 35 30.53 -6.60 7.34
CA LYS A 35 30.33 -5.48 8.28
C LYS A 35 31.14 -4.20 7.94
N GLY A 36 30.47 -3.15 7.48
CA GLY A 36 30.97 -1.77 7.50
C GLY A 36 31.95 -1.37 6.39
N ASP A 37 32.48 -2.33 5.64
CA ASP A 37 33.44 -2.11 4.57
C ASP A 37 32.91 -1.23 3.45
N CYS A 38 33.83 -0.53 2.80
CA CYS A 38 33.49 0.42 1.76
C CYS A 38 33.42 -0.21 0.37
N ILE A 39 32.29 -0.02 -0.31
CA ILE A 39 32.06 -0.54 -1.66
C ILE A 39 32.32 0.57 -2.68
N PHE A 40 33.24 0.31 -3.61
CA PHE A 40 33.60 1.21 -4.71
C PHE A 40 33.36 0.55 -6.05
N ARG A 41 33.14 1.36 -7.10
CA ARG A 41 33.22 0.89 -8.50
C ARG A 41 34.69 0.71 -8.90
N GLY A 42 35.02 -0.42 -9.51
CA GLY A 42 36.30 -0.63 -10.19
C GLY A 42 36.21 -0.42 -11.70
N GLU A 43 37.31 0.00 -12.31
CA GLU A 43 37.39 0.17 -13.76
C GLU A 43 37.87 -1.12 -14.45
N PRO A 44 37.43 -1.39 -15.69
CA PRO A 44 37.62 -2.71 -16.29
C PRO A 44 39.07 -3.04 -16.69
N ARG A 45 39.90 -2.03 -16.96
CA ARG A 45 41.22 -2.20 -17.62
C ARG A 45 42.44 -2.10 -16.70
N ASP A 46 42.25 -1.84 -15.40
CA ASP A 46 43.35 -1.71 -14.45
C ASP A 46 43.26 -2.86 -13.42
N TYR A 47 43.97 -3.96 -13.70
CA TYR A 47 43.81 -5.25 -12.99
C TYR A 47 44.59 -5.33 -11.66
N GLY A 48 45.54 -4.43 -11.43
CA GLY A 48 46.42 -4.47 -10.24
C GLY A 48 46.17 -3.35 -9.24
N GLU A 49 45.52 -2.27 -9.66
CA GLU A 49 45.35 -1.06 -8.87
C GLU A 49 44.08 -0.33 -9.29
N VAL A 50 43.58 0.56 -8.44
CA VAL A 50 42.39 1.36 -8.73
C VAL A 50 42.78 2.81 -8.90
N SER A 51 42.95 3.24 -10.14
CA SER A 51 43.39 4.59 -10.50
C SER A 51 42.23 5.57 -10.70
N SER A 52 42.43 6.84 -10.34
CA SER A 52 41.50 7.90 -10.75
C SER A 52 41.63 8.16 -12.25
N GLY A 53 40.53 8.54 -12.90
CA GLY A 53 40.61 8.84 -14.32
C GLY A 53 41.46 10.08 -14.64
N ILE A 54 41.57 11.03 -13.70
CA ILE A 54 42.53 12.14 -13.75
C ILE A 54 43.96 11.59 -13.79
N TYR A 55 44.32 10.66 -12.90
CA TYR A 55 45.65 10.04 -12.89
C TYR A 55 45.99 9.37 -14.24
N ARG A 56 45.05 8.63 -14.83
CA ARG A 56 45.23 8.00 -16.15
C ARG A 56 45.41 9.02 -17.27
N LEU A 57 44.64 10.12 -17.24
CA LEU A 57 44.80 11.22 -18.18
C LEU A 57 46.18 11.88 -18.04
N GLY A 58 46.67 12.02 -16.80
CA GLY A 58 48.00 12.56 -16.51
C GLY A 58 49.12 11.66 -17.06
N GLN A 59 48.98 10.34 -16.90
CA GLN A 59 49.90 9.37 -17.52
C GLN A 59 49.88 9.48 -19.05
N LYS A 60 48.70 9.60 -19.66
CA LYS A 60 48.55 9.73 -21.12
C LYS A 60 49.19 11.02 -21.65
N LEU A 61 49.10 12.11 -20.88
CA LEU A 61 49.66 13.42 -21.21
C LEU A 61 51.12 13.60 -20.75
N LYS A 62 51.73 12.56 -20.16
CA LYS A 62 53.12 12.54 -19.67
C LYS A 62 53.43 13.67 -18.67
N VAL A 63 52.48 13.99 -17.80
CA VAL A 63 52.71 14.91 -16.67
C VAL A 63 53.71 14.26 -15.69
N GLU A 64 54.72 15.01 -15.23
CA GLU A 64 55.75 14.49 -14.31
C GLU A 64 55.12 14.00 -13.00
N LYS A 65 55.51 12.80 -12.58
CA LYS A 65 55.02 12.14 -11.35
C LYS A 65 55.84 12.57 -10.13
N ASP A 66 55.94 13.88 -9.86
CA ASP A 66 56.54 14.35 -8.61
C ASP A 66 55.48 14.69 -7.55
N ASP A 67 55.92 14.90 -6.31
CA ASP A 67 55.03 15.23 -5.18
C ASP A 67 54.37 16.62 -5.31
N SER A 68 54.64 17.37 -6.39
CA SER A 68 54.17 18.72 -6.66
C SER A 68 53.15 18.75 -7.80
N PHE A 69 52.11 17.92 -7.74
CA PHE A 69 50.99 18.01 -8.69
C PHE A 69 50.39 19.43 -8.65
N ARG A 70 50.58 20.24 -9.71
CA ARG A 70 50.27 21.68 -9.68
C ARG A 70 48.86 21.93 -10.20
N PRO A 71 48.17 22.99 -9.72
CA PRO A 71 46.90 23.44 -10.30
C PRO A 71 46.93 23.64 -11.83
N MET A 72 48.07 24.09 -12.39
CA MET A 72 48.27 24.22 -13.85
C MET A 72 48.26 22.88 -14.60
N ASP A 73 48.65 21.77 -13.96
CA ASP A 73 48.61 20.45 -14.59
C ASP A 73 47.16 19.98 -14.75
N ILE A 74 46.29 20.28 -13.77
CA ILE A 74 44.85 20.02 -13.84
C ILE A 74 44.22 20.83 -14.99
N GLU A 75 44.56 22.11 -15.11
CA GLU A 75 44.05 23.00 -16.16
C GLU A 75 44.50 22.56 -17.56
N ARG A 76 45.77 22.15 -17.72
CA ARG A 76 46.29 21.62 -18.99
C ARG A 76 45.63 20.30 -19.38
N MET A 77 45.50 19.37 -18.44
CA MET A 77 44.80 18.10 -18.64
C MET A 77 43.32 18.32 -18.97
N TYR A 78 42.73 19.37 -18.41
CA TYR A 78 41.36 19.80 -18.68
C TYR A 78 41.21 20.37 -20.10
N VAL A 79 42.04 21.31 -20.54
CA VAL A 79 41.98 21.88 -21.90
C VAL A 79 42.20 20.81 -22.98
N GLU A 80 43.20 19.94 -22.79
CA GLU A 80 43.52 18.88 -23.76
C GLU A 80 42.53 17.69 -23.72
N GLY A 81 41.92 17.43 -22.55
CA GLY A 81 40.92 16.36 -22.35
C GLY A 81 39.49 16.74 -22.76
N VAL A 82 39.08 18.00 -22.55
CA VAL A 82 37.72 18.52 -22.80
C VAL A 82 37.45 18.83 -24.28
N MET A 83 38.47 19.21 -25.06
CA MET A 83 38.32 19.50 -26.51
C MET A 83 37.80 18.32 -27.35
N LYS A 84 37.66 17.12 -26.77
CA LYS A 84 37.06 15.95 -27.44
C LYS A 84 35.58 15.69 -27.12
N GLY A 85 34.94 16.38 -26.15
CA GLY A 85 33.65 15.89 -25.64
C GLY A 85 32.57 16.87 -25.17
N LEU A 86 32.87 18.13 -24.82
CA LEU A 86 31.83 19.02 -24.25
C LEU A 86 31.97 20.45 -24.78
N GLY A 87 30.99 20.88 -25.59
CA GLY A 87 30.77 22.28 -25.92
C GLY A 87 29.87 22.92 -24.86
N HIS A 88 30.25 24.12 -24.39
CA HIS A 88 29.55 25.00 -23.43
C HIS A 88 29.96 24.85 -21.95
N TYR A 89 31.13 25.38 -21.59
CA TYR A 89 31.42 25.81 -20.22
C TYR A 89 31.96 27.25 -20.18
N SER A 90 31.67 27.95 -19.09
CA SER A 90 32.15 29.31 -18.84
C SER A 90 33.62 29.27 -18.37
N PRO A 91 34.52 30.10 -18.92
CA PRO A 91 35.94 30.16 -18.54
C PRO A 91 36.23 30.71 -17.12
N HIS A 92 35.21 30.80 -16.27
CA HIS A 92 35.27 31.39 -14.93
C HIS A 92 34.78 30.45 -13.81
N ALA A 93 34.56 29.16 -14.11
CA ALA A 93 34.19 28.19 -13.09
C ALA A 93 35.35 27.93 -12.13
N SER A 94 35.07 27.84 -10.83
CA SER A 94 36.07 27.50 -9.83
C SER A 94 36.53 26.04 -9.95
N ASN A 95 37.74 25.73 -9.47
CA ASN A 95 38.27 24.35 -9.44
C ASN A 95 37.30 23.37 -8.76
N VAL A 96 36.49 23.83 -7.80
CA VAL A 96 35.49 23.04 -7.08
C VAL A 96 34.24 22.78 -7.91
N GLU A 97 33.75 23.76 -8.68
CA GLU A 97 32.62 23.57 -9.60
C GLU A 97 32.98 22.61 -10.73
N ILE A 98 34.19 22.75 -11.28
CA ILE A 98 34.73 21.85 -12.30
C ILE A 98 34.82 20.40 -11.79
N LEU A 99 35.31 20.19 -10.57
CA LEU A 99 35.38 18.86 -9.93
C LEU A 99 34.01 18.26 -9.60
N THR A 100 33.01 19.10 -9.37
CA THR A 100 31.63 18.67 -9.11
C THR A 100 30.91 18.29 -10.40
N ASP A 101 31.16 19.00 -11.50
CA ASP A 101 30.58 18.68 -12.81
C ASP A 101 31.24 17.47 -13.49
N LEU A 102 32.54 17.24 -13.25
CA LEU A 102 33.23 16.00 -13.63
C LEU A 102 32.63 14.77 -12.92
N ARG A 103 32.01 14.94 -11.75
CA ARG A 103 31.27 13.90 -11.04
C ARG A 103 29.93 13.57 -11.73
N HIS A 104 29.36 14.51 -12.50
CA HIS A 104 28.02 14.40 -13.10
C HIS A 104 28.00 13.93 -14.56
N HIS A 105 29.08 14.12 -15.33
CA HIS A 105 29.09 13.86 -16.76
C HIS A 105 29.92 12.66 -17.23
N GLY A 106 30.18 11.68 -16.36
CA GLY A 106 30.89 10.45 -16.75
C GLY A 106 32.33 10.71 -17.21
N GLY A 107 32.93 11.80 -16.75
CA GLY A 107 34.35 12.07 -16.93
C GLY A 107 35.21 11.01 -16.21
N PRO A 108 36.53 10.97 -16.45
CA PRO A 108 37.43 10.02 -15.81
C PRO A 108 37.42 10.17 -14.27
N THR A 109 36.56 9.43 -13.54
CA THR A 109 36.19 9.74 -12.15
C THR A 109 37.08 9.15 -11.05
N ASN A 110 36.96 9.78 -9.87
CA ASN A 110 37.46 9.38 -8.55
C ASN A 110 36.69 8.18 -7.95
N LEU A 111 37.21 7.58 -6.87
CA LEU A 111 36.55 6.48 -6.17
C LEU A 111 35.28 6.95 -5.44
N ILE A 112 34.12 6.55 -5.94
CA ILE A 112 32.81 6.85 -5.34
C ILE A 112 32.45 5.77 -4.33
N ASP A 113 32.24 6.19 -3.08
CA ASP A 113 31.76 5.35 -1.99
C ASP A 113 30.25 5.04 -2.16
N PHE A 114 29.94 3.75 -2.36
CA PHE A 114 28.59 3.19 -2.48
C PHE A 114 28.22 2.27 -1.30
N SER A 115 28.94 2.32 -0.19
CA SER A 115 28.77 1.43 0.97
C SER A 115 27.37 1.47 1.57
N ARG A 116 26.65 2.58 1.35
CA ARG A 116 25.26 2.76 1.79
C ARG A 116 24.22 2.13 0.86
N ASN A 117 24.60 1.78 -0.37
CA ASN A 117 23.71 1.15 -1.35
C ASN A 117 24.49 0.36 -2.42
N MET A 118 24.68 -0.93 -2.13
CA MET A 118 25.37 -1.88 -3.01
C MET A 118 24.73 -2.00 -4.41
N PHE A 119 23.42 -1.78 -4.56
CA PHE A 119 22.75 -1.85 -5.87
C PHE A 119 23.08 -0.68 -6.76
N ALA A 120 23.29 0.51 -6.18
CA ALA A 120 23.87 1.63 -6.90
C ALA A 120 25.30 1.28 -7.35
N ALA A 121 26.10 0.68 -6.47
CA ALA A 121 27.46 0.23 -6.83
C ALA A 121 27.42 -0.75 -8.02
N LEU A 122 26.59 -1.79 -7.92
CA LEU A 122 26.40 -2.81 -8.96
C LEU A 122 25.94 -2.20 -10.27
N PHE A 123 25.02 -1.23 -10.21
CA PHE A 123 24.57 -0.48 -11.38
C PHE A 123 25.72 0.23 -12.09
N PHE A 124 26.53 0.99 -11.34
CA PHE A 124 27.68 1.70 -11.90
C PHE A 124 28.74 0.75 -12.47
N ALA A 125 28.93 -0.42 -11.86
CA ALA A 125 29.86 -1.44 -12.35
C ALA A 125 29.36 -2.12 -13.63
N CYS A 126 28.05 -2.33 -13.76
CA CYS A 126 27.41 -2.87 -14.97
C CYS A 126 27.34 -1.87 -16.14
N ASN A 127 27.57 -0.57 -15.87
CA ASN A 127 27.49 0.50 -16.86
C ASN A 127 28.89 0.99 -17.33
N SER A 128 29.94 0.23 -17.05
CA SER A 128 31.28 0.40 -17.63
C SER A 128 31.31 -0.03 -19.12
N GLU A 129 32.34 0.37 -19.89
CA GLU A 129 32.49 0.10 -21.34
C GLU A 129 32.01 -1.31 -21.74
N THR A 130 31.30 -1.42 -22.88
CA THR A 130 30.32 -2.48 -23.17
C THR A 130 30.88 -3.90 -23.24
N ASP A 131 32.18 -4.04 -23.51
CA ASP A 131 32.80 -5.34 -23.82
C ASP A 131 33.70 -5.86 -22.69
N ASP A 132 33.96 -5.04 -21.66
CA ASP A 132 34.82 -5.43 -20.54
C ASP A 132 33.99 -5.90 -19.32
N ASP A 133 34.59 -6.62 -18.37
CA ASP A 133 33.92 -6.98 -17.12
C ASP A 133 33.69 -5.76 -16.20
N GLY A 134 32.58 -5.75 -15.49
CA GLY A 134 32.32 -4.79 -14.42
C GLY A 134 33.07 -5.18 -13.15
N ARG A 135 33.30 -4.22 -12.24
CA ARG A 135 33.99 -4.51 -10.97
C ARG A 135 33.42 -3.75 -9.80
N LEU A 136 33.37 -4.43 -8.65
CA LEU A 136 33.18 -3.82 -7.34
C LEU A 136 34.40 -4.10 -6.48
N ILE A 137 34.86 -3.08 -5.78
CA ILE A 137 36.00 -3.17 -4.87
C ILE A 137 35.47 -2.97 -3.46
N ILE A 138 35.81 -3.88 -2.56
CA ILE A 138 35.46 -3.81 -1.15
C ILE A 138 36.74 -3.49 -0.37
N LEU A 139 36.73 -2.38 0.34
CA LEU A 139 37.85 -1.88 1.12
C LEU A 139 37.52 -1.91 2.62
N PRO A 140 38.41 -2.42 3.49
CA PRO A 140 38.20 -2.36 4.93
C PRO A 140 38.06 -0.92 5.44
N THR A 141 37.14 -0.69 6.38
CA THR A 141 36.84 0.65 6.89
C THR A 141 38.07 1.37 7.46
N GLU A 142 38.93 0.63 8.16
CA GLU A 142 40.17 1.10 8.76
C GLU A 142 41.23 1.56 7.75
N LYS A 143 41.15 1.09 6.49
CA LYS A 143 42.00 1.51 5.38
C LYS A 143 41.49 2.77 4.67
N ILE A 144 40.31 3.26 5.02
CA ILE A 144 39.79 4.51 4.44
C ILE A 144 40.57 5.71 4.96
N GLY A 145 40.98 5.70 6.24
CA GLY A 145 41.71 6.80 6.85
C GLY A 145 43.05 7.10 6.16
N THR A 146 43.70 6.09 5.59
CA THR A 146 44.95 6.23 4.83
C THR A 146 44.77 6.86 3.45
N LEU A 147 43.52 6.96 2.99
CA LEU A 147 43.15 7.53 1.69
C LEU A 147 42.56 8.95 1.79
N ARG A 148 42.33 9.46 3.00
CA ARG A 148 41.68 10.76 3.26
C ARG A 148 42.64 11.93 3.51
N ASN A 149 43.95 11.68 3.62
CA ASN A 149 44.91 12.74 3.99
C ASN A 149 45.32 13.59 2.78
N ILE A 150 44.65 14.73 2.66
CA ILE A 150 45.23 15.91 2.01
C ILE A 150 46.05 16.64 3.09
N GLU A 151 47.36 16.38 3.16
CA GLU A 151 48.26 17.43 3.64
C GLU A 151 48.72 18.20 2.40
N TYR A 152 48.17 19.40 2.21
CA TYR A 152 48.82 20.41 1.36
C TYR A 152 50.14 20.76 2.04
N GLY A 153 51.19 19.99 1.74
CA GLY A 153 52.54 20.27 2.16
C GLY A 153 52.91 21.70 1.73
N LYS A 154 53.04 22.60 2.71
CA LYS A 154 53.64 23.94 2.62
C LYS A 154 53.49 24.63 1.25
N ILE A 155 52.32 25.18 0.97
CA ILE A 155 52.24 26.33 0.04
C ILE A 155 52.90 27.51 0.77
N GLU A 156 54.20 27.69 0.55
CA GLU A 156 54.90 28.90 0.97
C GLU A 156 54.36 30.10 0.17
N SER A 157 53.64 30.97 0.88
CA SER A 157 53.32 32.35 0.55
C SER A 157 52.50 32.63 -0.73
N GLY A 158 51.23 32.99 -0.54
CA GLY A 158 50.50 33.79 -1.53
C GLY A 158 48.99 33.84 -1.35
N GLU A 159 48.35 32.71 -1.08
CA GLU A 159 46.89 32.60 -1.14
C GLU A 159 46.26 32.48 0.26
N ARG A 160 45.16 33.21 0.46
CA ARG A 160 44.59 33.52 1.78
C ARG A 160 44.09 32.26 2.47
N ARG A 161 44.56 32.04 3.71
CA ARG A 161 44.14 31.00 4.67
C ARG A 161 42.63 30.87 4.94
N THR A 162 41.78 31.74 4.39
CA THR A 162 40.32 31.75 4.63
C THR A 162 39.55 30.65 3.88
N ASP A 163 40.13 30.03 2.85
CA ASP A 163 39.41 29.03 2.04
C ASP A 163 39.51 27.59 2.59
N ILE A 164 40.45 27.33 3.52
CA ILE A 164 40.77 25.98 4.01
C ILE A 164 39.83 25.53 5.15
N ALA A 165 39.28 26.47 5.93
CA ALA A 165 38.41 26.15 7.07
C ALA A 165 36.92 25.93 6.67
N LEU A 166 36.52 26.30 5.46
CA LEU A 166 35.15 26.14 4.96
C LEU A 166 34.87 24.75 4.35
N LEU A 167 35.90 23.94 4.13
CA LEU A 167 35.80 22.62 3.50
C LEU A 167 35.25 21.52 4.41
N THR A 168 35.20 21.75 5.74
CA THR A 168 34.67 20.75 6.68
C THR A 168 33.22 21.02 7.10
N LEU A 169 32.67 22.23 6.89
CA LEU A 169 31.42 22.64 7.54
C LEU A 169 30.62 23.75 6.79
N ALA A 170 30.64 23.80 5.47
CA ALA A 170 29.79 24.75 4.72
C ALA A 170 28.30 24.32 4.71
N ARG A 171 27.57 24.72 5.76
CA ARG A 171 26.11 24.92 5.71
C ARG A 171 25.83 26.10 4.76
N THR A 172 25.30 25.85 3.57
CA THR A 172 24.86 26.93 2.67
C THR A 172 23.33 27.00 2.63
N GLN A 173 22.80 28.16 3.06
CA GLN A 173 21.36 28.42 3.15
C GLN A 173 20.70 28.78 1.82
N HIS A 174 21.44 29.05 0.74
CA HIS A 174 20.83 29.46 -0.54
C HIS A 174 21.67 29.04 -1.75
N SER A 175 21.76 27.74 -2.01
CA SER A 175 21.82 27.16 -3.36
C SER A 175 21.40 25.69 -3.24
N ARG A 176 20.76 25.13 -4.27
CA ARG A 176 20.22 23.75 -4.26
C ARG A 176 21.26 22.75 -3.75
N ALA A 177 20.98 22.22 -2.56
CA ALA A 177 21.85 21.41 -1.73
C ALA A 177 22.02 19.99 -2.26
N HIS A 178 23.26 19.49 -2.44
CA HIS A 178 23.48 18.04 -2.68
C HIS A 178 24.82 17.46 -2.18
N VAL A 179 25.68 18.19 -1.45
CA VAL A 179 27.03 17.68 -1.11
C VAL A 179 27.24 17.50 0.39
N ALA A 180 26.39 16.72 1.06
CA ALA A 180 26.54 16.49 2.51
C ALA A 180 26.74 15.03 2.96
N ALA A 181 26.73 14.02 2.08
CA ALA A 181 26.81 12.63 2.56
C ALA A 181 27.50 11.59 1.66
N GLN A 182 28.20 11.98 0.60
CA GLN A 182 29.11 11.08 -0.13
C GLN A 182 30.55 11.58 0.00
N SER A 183 31.30 10.94 0.89
CA SER A 183 32.75 11.09 0.99
C SER A 183 33.38 10.38 -0.21
N GLY A 184 33.53 11.07 -1.33
CA GLY A 184 34.40 10.57 -2.40
C GLY A 184 35.80 10.35 -1.81
N VAL A 185 36.41 9.20 -2.10
CA VAL A 185 37.79 8.95 -1.70
C VAL A 185 38.69 9.50 -2.79
N PHE A 186 39.46 10.54 -2.47
CA PHE A 186 40.40 11.15 -3.41
C PHE A 186 41.75 10.45 -3.28
N VAL A 187 42.18 9.81 -4.35
CA VAL A 187 43.51 9.21 -4.41
C VAL A 187 44.45 10.20 -5.09
N HIS A 188 45.30 10.84 -4.30
CA HIS A 188 46.21 11.89 -4.77
C HIS A 188 47.48 11.32 -5.40
N ALA A 189 48.06 12.07 -6.32
CA ALA A 189 49.41 11.85 -6.83
C ALA A 189 50.46 11.98 -5.68
N PRO A 190 51.62 11.29 -5.78
CA PRO A 190 52.04 10.45 -6.90
C PRO A 190 51.40 9.06 -6.91
N LYS A 191 50.71 8.65 -5.83
CA LYS A 191 50.06 7.35 -5.75
C LYS A 191 49.01 7.22 -6.84
N GLY A 192 47.99 8.08 -6.87
CA GLY A 192 46.97 8.17 -7.92
C GLY A 192 46.15 6.89 -8.19
N CYS A 193 46.49 5.82 -7.48
CA CYS A 193 45.92 4.49 -7.49
C CYS A 193 45.92 3.92 -6.07
N ILE A 194 45.02 2.97 -5.81
CA ILE A 194 45.08 2.12 -4.61
C ILE A 194 45.57 0.74 -5.04
N ASP A 195 46.59 0.22 -4.35
CA ASP A 195 47.16 -1.10 -4.60
C ASP A 195 46.14 -2.20 -4.25
N LYS A 196 46.05 -3.26 -5.07
CA LYS A 196 45.16 -4.41 -4.81
C LYS A 196 45.31 -5.03 -3.42
N ASN A 197 46.51 -4.96 -2.84
CA ASN A 197 46.81 -5.53 -1.52
C ASN A 197 46.14 -4.74 -0.39
N GLU A 198 45.61 -3.54 -0.66
CA GLU A 198 44.82 -2.77 0.30
C GLU A 198 43.35 -3.17 0.32
N PHE A 199 42.85 -3.89 -0.71
CA PHE A 199 41.45 -4.31 -0.80
C PHE A 199 41.16 -5.57 0.00
N ALA A 200 39.95 -5.65 0.57
CA ALA A 200 39.45 -6.87 1.20
C ALA A 200 39.01 -7.88 0.13
N HIS A 201 38.34 -7.38 -0.92
CA HIS A 201 37.77 -8.21 -1.98
C HIS A 201 37.56 -7.40 -3.26
N ILE A 202 37.66 -8.06 -4.41
CA ILE A 202 37.24 -7.52 -5.70
C ILE A 202 36.22 -8.50 -6.29
N GLU A 203 34.99 -8.02 -6.49
CA GLU A 203 33.98 -8.78 -7.22
C GLU A 203 34.05 -8.45 -8.71
N ILE A 204 34.12 -9.48 -9.54
CA ILE A 204 34.06 -9.37 -11.00
C ILE A 204 32.63 -9.62 -11.45
N ILE A 205 32.10 -8.70 -12.25
CA ILE A 205 30.76 -8.79 -12.84
C ILE A 205 30.95 -9.12 -14.33
N PRO A 206 30.72 -10.38 -14.74
CA PRO A 206 30.96 -10.81 -16.10
C PRO A 206 30.19 -9.95 -17.11
N SER A 207 30.85 -9.58 -18.21
CA SER A 207 30.27 -8.76 -19.29
C SER A 207 28.91 -9.28 -19.77
N GLU A 208 28.76 -10.61 -19.88
CA GLU A 208 27.56 -11.32 -20.30
C GLU A 208 26.38 -11.19 -19.32
N LEU A 209 26.67 -10.98 -18.02
CA LEU A 209 25.65 -10.80 -16.99
C LEU A 209 25.21 -9.34 -16.84
N LYS A 210 25.97 -8.36 -17.36
CA LYS A 210 25.67 -6.93 -17.19
C LYS A 210 24.27 -6.54 -17.68
N THR A 211 23.81 -7.10 -18.81
CA THR A 211 22.47 -6.82 -19.34
C THR A 211 21.38 -7.36 -18.43
N GLU A 212 21.56 -8.58 -17.94
CA GLU A 212 20.63 -9.23 -17.00
C GLU A 212 20.63 -8.50 -15.64
N CYS A 213 21.80 -8.08 -15.15
CA CYS A 213 21.95 -7.24 -13.95
C CYS A 213 21.22 -5.89 -14.10
N LYS A 214 21.39 -5.19 -15.23
CA LYS A 214 20.68 -3.93 -15.49
C LYS A 214 19.16 -4.13 -15.56
N ALA A 215 18.70 -5.22 -16.18
CA ALA A 215 17.29 -5.58 -16.19
C ALA A 215 16.76 -5.87 -14.78
N TYR A 216 17.52 -6.62 -13.97
CA TYR A 216 17.20 -6.88 -12.57
C TYR A 216 17.14 -5.58 -11.75
N LEU A 217 18.14 -4.71 -11.86
CA LEU A 217 18.19 -3.43 -11.16
C LEU A 217 17.05 -2.48 -11.57
N ARG A 218 16.70 -2.46 -12.86
CA ARG A 218 15.54 -1.70 -13.35
C ARG A 218 14.23 -2.24 -12.79
N HIS A 219 14.06 -3.56 -12.81
CA HIS A 219 12.81 -4.21 -12.44
C HIS A 219 12.57 -4.22 -10.93
N TYR A 220 13.59 -4.56 -10.13
CA TYR A 220 13.45 -4.76 -8.69
C TYR A 220 13.91 -3.56 -7.84
N HIS A 221 14.77 -2.70 -8.40
CA HIS A 221 15.33 -1.56 -7.66
C HIS A 221 14.96 -0.20 -8.27
N ASN A 222 14.23 -0.18 -9.39
CA ASN A 222 13.88 1.05 -10.08
C ASN A 222 15.12 1.91 -10.39
N ILE A 223 16.24 1.24 -10.70
CA ILE A 223 17.53 1.87 -11.04
C ILE A 223 17.69 1.82 -12.56
N TRP A 224 17.78 2.98 -13.20
CA TRP A 224 18.15 3.13 -14.60
C TRP A 224 18.97 4.41 -14.84
N GLU A 225 19.61 4.47 -16.01
CA GLU A 225 20.65 5.44 -16.41
C GLU A 225 20.39 6.90 -16.04
N GLN A 226 19.19 7.42 -16.19
CA GLN A 226 18.95 8.84 -15.89
C GLN A 226 18.83 9.14 -14.38
N THR A 227 18.21 8.25 -13.60
CA THR A 227 17.83 8.58 -12.21
C THR A 227 19.01 8.52 -11.25
N VAL A 228 19.89 7.52 -11.40
CA VAL A 228 21.02 7.31 -10.49
C VAL A 228 22.22 8.19 -10.85
N TYR A 229 22.42 8.53 -12.12
CA TYR A 229 23.51 9.43 -12.52
C TYR A 229 23.24 10.89 -12.16
N ASN A 230 21.97 11.33 -12.21
CA ASN A 230 21.61 12.72 -11.92
C ASN A 230 21.63 13.04 -10.41
N ASP A 231 21.21 12.11 -9.54
CA ASP A 231 21.22 12.30 -8.09
C ASP A 231 21.37 10.97 -7.31
N PRO A 232 22.61 10.43 -7.20
CA PRO A 232 22.87 9.22 -6.44
C PRO A 232 22.49 9.33 -4.95
N VAL A 233 22.64 10.52 -4.35
CA VAL A 233 22.39 10.74 -2.91
C VAL A 233 20.90 10.75 -2.63
N GLY A 234 20.12 11.53 -3.38
CA GLY A 234 18.66 11.53 -3.26
C GLY A 234 18.06 10.17 -3.59
N TYR A 235 18.66 9.39 -4.49
CA TYR A 235 18.25 8.00 -4.70
C TYR A 235 18.40 7.15 -3.43
N ILE A 236 19.54 7.22 -2.74
CA ILE A 236 19.82 6.46 -1.50
C ILE A 236 18.92 6.94 -0.35
N GLU A 237 18.77 8.25 -0.17
CA GLU A 237 17.93 8.84 0.88
C GLU A 237 16.45 8.56 0.66
N ASN A 238 15.99 8.58 -0.59
CA ASN A 238 14.63 8.20 -0.95
C ASN A 238 14.37 6.72 -0.67
N ALA A 239 15.31 5.83 -1.00
CA ALA A 239 15.18 4.40 -0.71
C ALA A 239 15.04 4.12 0.80
N LYS A 240 15.86 4.78 1.64
CA LYS A 240 15.76 4.68 3.10
C LYS A 240 14.43 5.21 3.63
N THR A 241 14.03 6.40 3.16
CA THR A 241 12.80 7.07 3.58
C THR A 241 11.55 6.26 3.19
N TYR A 242 11.55 5.69 1.99
CA TYR A 242 10.51 4.79 1.50
C TYR A 242 10.45 3.50 2.33
N GLN A 243 11.59 2.91 2.67
CA GLN A 243 11.64 1.74 3.57
C GLN A 243 11.05 2.07 4.94
N GLU A 244 11.42 3.19 5.54
CA GLU A 244 10.84 3.66 6.80
C GLU A 244 9.31 3.82 6.68
N ALA A 245 8.83 4.42 5.60
CA ALA A 245 7.39 4.54 5.33
C ALA A 245 6.69 3.17 5.27
N MET A 246 7.29 2.19 4.60
CA MET A 246 6.78 0.82 4.51
C MET A 246 6.78 0.09 5.86
N VAL A 247 7.72 0.41 6.77
CA VAL A 247 7.70 -0.08 8.17
C VAL A 247 6.42 0.39 8.86
N TYR A 248 6.18 1.69 8.86
CA TYR A 248 5.02 2.27 9.53
C TYR A 248 3.70 1.78 8.91
N PHE A 249 3.65 1.68 7.58
CA PHE A 249 2.52 1.11 6.86
C PHE A 249 2.22 -0.33 7.30
N SER A 250 3.25 -1.18 7.33
CA SER A 250 3.13 -2.60 7.72
C SER A 250 2.77 -2.76 9.20
N GLN A 251 3.30 -1.90 10.07
CA GLN A 251 2.89 -1.87 11.47
C GLN A 251 1.43 -1.46 11.64
N GLY A 252 0.88 -0.60 10.78
CA GLY A 252 -0.54 -0.28 10.74
C GLY A 252 -1.42 -1.53 10.53
N LEU A 253 -0.94 -2.49 9.72
CA LEU A 253 -1.65 -3.74 9.43
C LEU A 253 -1.60 -4.78 10.57
N ALA A 254 -0.56 -4.78 11.39
CA ALA A 254 -0.20 -5.93 12.25
C ALA A 254 -0.97 -6.09 13.58
N LYS A 255 -2.02 -5.30 13.89
CA LYS A 255 -2.80 -5.44 15.15
C LYS A 255 -4.21 -6.02 14.97
N GLY A 256 -4.29 -7.08 14.17
CA GLY A 256 -5.52 -7.87 13.99
C GLY A 256 -5.60 -9.20 14.74
N ARG A 257 -4.56 -9.63 15.48
CA ARG A 257 -4.61 -10.86 16.29
C ARG A 257 -4.14 -10.59 17.72
N GLY A 258 -4.94 -11.04 18.68
CA GLY A 258 -4.54 -11.12 20.08
C GLY A 258 -3.38 -12.11 20.27
N SER A 259 -2.71 -11.94 21.41
CA SER A 259 -1.62 -12.75 21.99
C SER A 259 -0.34 -12.92 21.16
N ASP A 260 0.72 -12.28 21.64
CA ASP A 260 2.05 -12.84 21.87
C ASP A 260 2.48 -13.97 20.92
N GLY A 261 3.07 -13.57 19.81
CA GLY A 261 3.76 -14.42 18.85
C GLY A 261 4.28 -13.53 17.73
N GLU A 262 5.53 -13.72 17.31
CA GLU A 262 6.25 -12.92 16.32
C GLU A 262 5.39 -12.62 15.07
N GLY A 263 4.68 -11.49 15.07
CA GLY A 263 3.84 -11.09 13.95
C GLY A 263 4.69 -10.62 12.75
N PRO A 264 4.08 -10.38 11.58
CA PRO A 264 4.76 -9.90 10.38
C PRO A 264 5.56 -8.61 10.64
N ALA A 265 5.08 -7.73 11.52
CA ALA A 265 5.80 -6.52 11.93
C ALA A 265 7.03 -6.81 12.82
N SER A 266 6.99 -7.86 13.65
CA SER A 266 8.15 -8.33 14.42
C SER A 266 9.16 -8.96 13.49
N ALA A 267 8.73 -9.90 12.63
CA ALA A 267 9.56 -10.53 11.60
C ALA A 267 10.17 -9.49 10.66
N PHE A 268 9.43 -8.45 10.27
CA PHE A 268 9.92 -7.35 9.43
C PHE A 268 10.92 -6.44 10.18
N SER A 269 10.60 -6.05 11.42
CA SER A 269 11.50 -5.25 12.25
C SER A 269 12.76 -6.04 12.67
N GLN A 270 12.67 -7.36 12.77
CA GLN A 270 13.76 -8.27 13.09
C GLN A 270 14.59 -8.56 11.85
N ALA A 271 13.96 -8.84 10.70
CA ALA A 271 14.63 -8.97 9.41
C ALA A 271 15.46 -7.72 9.08
N LEU A 272 14.91 -6.51 9.24
CA LEU A 272 15.66 -5.25 9.09
C LEU A 272 16.84 -5.10 10.08
N ARG A 273 16.81 -5.79 11.22
CA ARG A 273 17.84 -5.73 12.27
C ARG A 273 18.88 -6.84 12.17
N THR A 274 18.58 -7.98 11.54
CA THR A 274 19.40 -9.20 11.64
C THR A 274 20.14 -9.60 10.36
N ASP A 275 19.88 -8.96 9.21
CA ASP A 275 20.47 -9.39 7.94
C ASP A 275 20.81 -8.20 7.02
N THR A 276 22.05 -8.12 6.53
CA THR A 276 22.57 -7.06 5.62
C THR A 276 22.47 -7.46 4.15
N SER A 277 22.01 -8.69 3.83
CA SER A 277 21.78 -9.14 2.47
C SER A 277 20.49 -8.51 1.89
N SER A 278 20.66 -7.61 0.91
CA SER A 278 19.64 -6.90 0.11
C SER A 278 18.31 -6.52 0.81
N PRO A 279 18.10 -5.22 1.09
CA PRO A 279 16.78 -4.71 1.45
C PRO A 279 15.69 -4.94 0.37
N ALA A 280 16.06 -5.17 -0.89
CA ALA A 280 15.11 -5.31 -1.99
C ALA A 280 14.55 -6.72 -2.15
N ASN A 281 15.34 -7.78 -1.89
CA ASN A 281 14.79 -9.15 -1.86
C ASN A 281 13.71 -9.27 -0.77
N ARG A 282 13.90 -8.56 0.35
CA ARG A 282 12.91 -8.48 1.44
C ARG A 282 11.73 -7.59 1.13
N LEU A 283 11.92 -6.54 0.33
CA LEU A 283 10.82 -5.75 -0.19
C LEU A 283 10.00 -6.61 -1.15
N ASP A 284 10.60 -7.34 -2.10
CA ASP A 284 9.93 -8.26 -3.03
C ASP A 284 9.18 -9.39 -2.32
N ASP A 285 9.77 -9.98 -1.27
CA ASP A 285 9.07 -10.95 -0.43
C ASP A 285 7.87 -10.30 0.27
N LEU A 286 7.97 -9.02 0.66
CA LEU A 286 6.88 -8.26 1.28
C LEU A 286 5.83 -7.80 0.25
N THR A 287 6.23 -7.33 -0.93
CA THR A 287 5.35 -6.93 -2.03
C THR A 287 4.62 -8.15 -2.56
N GLY A 288 5.32 -9.28 -2.71
CA GLY A 288 4.74 -10.59 -2.98
C GLY A 288 3.79 -11.02 -1.86
N TRP A 289 4.17 -10.93 -0.59
CA TRP A 289 3.30 -11.26 0.55
C TRP A 289 2.09 -10.33 0.68
N MET A 290 2.22 -9.05 0.31
CA MET A 290 1.16 -8.04 0.27
C MET A 290 0.25 -8.16 -0.98
N GLN A 291 0.79 -8.62 -2.11
CA GLN A 291 0.05 -8.90 -3.35
C GLN A 291 -0.69 -10.25 -3.27
N LEU A 292 -0.17 -11.23 -2.52
CA LEU A 292 -0.73 -12.58 -2.36
C LEU A 292 -1.83 -12.70 -1.30
N LYS A 293 -2.38 -11.60 -0.79
CA LYS A 293 -3.53 -11.61 0.12
C LYS A 293 -4.73 -10.93 -0.56
N PRO A 294 -5.62 -11.69 -1.21
CA PRO A 294 -6.76 -11.17 -1.98
C PRO A 294 -7.77 -10.36 -1.17
N ASP A 295 -7.75 -10.47 0.15
CA ASP A 295 -8.84 -9.97 0.98
C ASP A 295 -8.30 -9.06 2.08
N ASN A 296 -8.45 -7.74 1.91
CA ASN A 296 -8.71 -6.90 3.08
C ASN A 296 -9.20 -5.47 2.90
N THR A 297 -9.95 -5.12 1.85
CA THR A 297 -10.64 -3.82 1.85
C THR A 297 -11.53 -3.63 3.08
N ASP A 298 -12.23 -4.70 3.50
CA ASP A 298 -13.15 -4.64 4.64
C ASP A 298 -12.41 -4.61 5.99
N ALA A 299 -11.31 -5.37 6.19
CA ALA A 299 -10.60 -5.25 7.47
C ALA A 299 -9.63 -4.07 7.54
N LEU A 300 -9.00 -3.58 6.44
CA LEU A 300 -8.31 -2.27 6.47
C LEU A 300 -9.24 -1.17 7.00
N PHE A 301 -10.53 -1.24 6.64
CA PHE A 301 -11.56 -0.34 7.12
C PHE A 301 -12.02 -0.63 8.55
N ARG A 302 -12.22 -1.90 8.95
CA ARG A 302 -12.53 -2.22 10.37
C ARG A 302 -11.39 -1.85 11.32
N TYR A 303 -10.14 -1.81 10.84
CA TYR A 303 -8.95 -1.42 11.62
C TYR A 303 -8.66 0.09 11.65
N SER A 304 -9.28 0.90 10.79
CA SER A 304 -9.06 2.36 10.72
C SER A 304 -9.58 3.13 11.93
N ASN A 305 -10.51 2.54 12.71
CA ASN A 305 -11.04 3.18 13.91
C ASN A 305 -10.16 3.01 15.16
N ASN A 306 -9.02 2.32 15.06
CA ASN A 306 -8.05 2.27 16.15
C ASN A 306 -7.11 3.48 16.11
N LYS A 307 -7.08 4.28 17.19
CA LYS A 307 -6.21 5.45 17.33
C LYS A 307 -4.74 5.15 17.01
N LYS A 308 -4.21 4.00 17.46
CA LYS A 308 -2.81 3.60 17.20
C LYS A 308 -2.58 3.23 15.73
N THR A 309 -3.58 2.72 15.04
CA THR A 309 -3.50 2.40 13.61
C THR A 309 -3.52 3.68 12.77
N ARG A 310 -4.39 4.64 13.11
CA ARG A 310 -4.38 5.97 12.49
C ARG A 310 -3.04 6.69 12.64
N GLU A 311 -2.47 6.66 13.85
CA GLU A 311 -1.15 7.24 14.11
C GLU A 311 -0.05 6.61 13.22
N ARG A 312 -0.05 5.28 13.08
CA ARG A 312 0.91 4.55 12.24
C ARG A 312 0.76 4.89 10.75
N TYR A 313 -0.46 4.94 10.24
CA TYR A 313 -0.69 5.37 8.85
C TYR A 313 -0.32 6.84 8.65
N GLY A 314 -0.57 7.71 9.63
CA GLY A 314 -0.11 9.11 9.59
C GLY A 314 1.41 9.24 9.50
N GLU A 315 2.17 8.45 10.26
CA GLU A 315 3.64 8.41 10.15
C GLU A 315 4.11 7.82 8.81
N ALA A 316 3.41 6.82 8.27
CA ALA A 316 3.68 6.30 6.93
C ALA A 316 3.49 7.39 5.86
N ILE A 317 2.39 8.13 5.91
CA ILE A 317 2.08 9.24 4.99
C ILE A 317 3.20 10.30 5.05
N LYS A 318 3.62 10.74 6.24
CA LYS A 318 4.72 11.73 6.39
C LYS A 318 6.02 11.27 5.74
N ASN A 319 6.35 9.99 5.84
CA ASN A 319 7.57 9.46 5.23
C ASN A 319 7.42 9.27 3.71
N PHE A 320 6.24 8.86 3.23
CA PHE A 320 5.97 8.90 1.79
C PHE A 320 6.01 10.32 1.22
N ASP A 321 5.55 11.34 1.96
CA ASP A 321 5.69 12.75 1.55
C ASP A 321 7.16 13.15 1.36
N LYS A 322 8.03 12.76 2.30
CA LYS A 322 9.48 13.00 2.18
C LYS A 322 10.05 12.29 0.95
N ALA A 323 9.68 11.02 0.73
CA ALA A 323 10.09 10.26 -0.45
C ALA A 323 9.64 10.95 -1.75
N LEU A 324 8.41 11.46 -1.79
CA LEU A 324 7.83 12.15 -2.95
C LEU A 324 8.36 13.57 -3.16
N ARG A 325 8.87 14.25 -2.13
CA ARG A 325 9.61 15.50 -2.31
C ARG A 325 10.94 15.28 -3.02
N ILE A 326 11.60 14.14 -2.76
CA ILE A 326 12.86 13.77 -3.40
C ILE A 326 12.59 13.25 -4.82
N ARG A 327 11.59 12.36 -4.98
CA ARG A 327 11.17 11.82 -6.27
C ARG A 327 9.66 11.96 -6.47
N PRO A 328 9.20 13.07 -7.08
CA PRO A 328 7.77 13.31 -7.30
C PRO A 328 7.06 12.24 -8.13
N ASP A 329 7.79 11.57 -9.02
CA ASP A 329 7.24 10.59 -9.96
C ASP A 329 7.49 9.13 -9.51
N PHE A 330 7.51 8.91 -8.19
CA PHE A 330 7.64 7.56 -7.62
C PHE A 330 6.27 6.89 -7.49
N ALA A 331 5.85 6.18 -8.54
CA ALA A 331 4.53 5.54 -8.62
C ALA A 331 4.18 4.63 -7.42
N GLU A 332 5.13 3.81 -6.97
CA GLU A 332 4.99 2.93 -5.81
C GLU A 332 4.66 3.71 -4.52
N ALA A 333 5.44 4.77 -4.24
CA ALA A 333 5.24 5.62 -3.06
C ALA A 333 3.90 6.38 -3.12
N LEU A 334 3.47 6.84 -4.30
CA LEU A 334 2.14 7.42 -4.49
C LEU A 334 1.04 6.39 -4.18
N PHE A 335 1.17 5.18 -4.72
CA PHE A 335 0.20 4.11 -4.47
C PHE A 335 0.08 3.76 -2.97
N TYR A 336 1.20 3.58 -2.27
CA TYR A 336 1.17 3.24 -0.84
C TYR A 336 0.77 4.43 0.05
N ARG A 337 1.11 5.67 -0.32
CA ARG A 337 0.60 6.88 0.35
C ARG A 337 -0.91 6.98 0.20
N GLY A 338 -1.44 6.80 -1.01
CA GLY A 338 -2.89 6.79 -1.24
C GLY A 338 -3.61 5.69 -0.47
N LYS A 339 -3.03 4.49 -0.36
CA LYS A 339 -3.59 3.41 0.48
C LYS A 339 -3.59 3.77 1.97
N ALA A 340 -2.54 4.44 2.46
CA ALA A 340 -2.50 4.92 3.83
C ALA A 340 -3.54 6.03 4.06
N GLY A 341 -3.68 6.96 3.11
CA GLY A 341 -4.69 8.02 3.09
C GLY A 341 -6.12 7.46 3.19
N LEU A 342 -6.43 6.45 2.36
CA LEU A 342 -7.69 5.71 2.45
C LEU A 342 -7.96 5.12 3.83
N ALA A 343 -6.93 4.58 4.47
CA ALA A 343 -7.06 3.98 5.80
C ALA A 343 -7.26 5.01 6.91
N VAL A 344 -6.88 6.28 6.73
CA VAL A 344 -7.14 7.36 7.70
C VAL A 344 -8.40 8.17 7.39
N GLY A 345 -8.93 8.07 6.17
CA GLY A 345 -10.14 8.77 5.71
C GLY A 345 -9.87 9.95 4.77
N GLU A 346 -8.63 10.14 4.33
CA GLU A 346 -8.20 11.17 3.37
C GLU A 346 -8.50 10.70 1.93
N HIS A 347 -9.79 10.62 1.60
CA HIS A 347 -10.25 10.01 0.36
C HIS A 347 -9.87 10.82 -0.89
N GLU A 348 -9.92 12.15 -0.84
CA GLU A 348 -9.62 13.02 -1.98
C GLU A 348 -8.12 13.03 -2.32
N GLU A 349 -7.26 13.16 -1.30
CA GLU A 349 -5.81 13.09 -1.44
C GLU A 349 -5.37 11.71 -1.93
N ALA A 350 -5.96 10.65 -1.38
CA ALA A 350 -5.70 9.29 -1.85
C ALA A 350 -6.08 9.12 -3.33
N MET A 351 -7.19 9.69 -3.78
CA MET A 351 -7.56 9.66 -5.19
C MET A 351 -6.55 10.38 -6.08
N ALA A 352 -6.06 11.56 -5.67
CA ALA A 352 -5.03 12.29 -6.42
C ALA A 352 -3.73 11.49 -6.55
N ASP A 353 -3.36 10.76 -5.50
CA ASP A 353 -2.22 9.85 -5.49
C ASP A 353 -2.40 8.68 -6.43
N PHE A 354 -3.57 8.02 -6.40
CA PHE A 354 -3.86 6.95 -7.34
C PHE A 354 -3.92 7.44 -8.78
N ASP A 355 -4.47 8.62 -9.04
CA ASP A 355 -4.46 9.24 -10.38
C ASP A 355 -3.05 9.45 -10.90
N LYS A 356 -2.13 9.93 -10.06
CA LYS A 356 -0.73 10.09 -10.45
C LYS A 356 -0.03 8.74 -10.60
N ALA A 357 -0.26 7.78 -9.69
CA ALA A 357 0.29 6.44 -9.77
C ALA A 357 -0.14 5.71 -11.05
N ILE A 358 -1.42 5.79 -11.43
CA ILE A 358 -1.97 5.21 -12.67
C ILE A 358 -1.36 5.85 -13.91
N ARG A 359 -1.17 7.18 -13.93
CA ARG A 359 -0.49 7.84 -15.06
C ARG A 359 0.94 7.38 -15.26
N LEU A 360 1.65 7.08 -14.17
CA LEU A 360 3.04 6.63 -14.19
C LEU A 360 3.17 5.12 -14.44
N ALA A 361 2.24 4.32 -13.93
CA ALA A 361 2.18 2.87 -14.06
C ALA A 361 0.73 2.42 -14.35
N PRO A 362 0.28 2.47 -15.62
CA PRO A 362 -1.11 2.17 -15.99
C PRO A 362 -1.52 0.71 -15.75
N ASP A 363 -0.56 -0.20 -15.63
CA ASP A 363 -0.75 -1.63 -15.34
C ASP A 363 -0.85 -1.94 -13.84
N ASN A 364 -0.75 -0.93 -12.96
CA ASN A 364 -0.92 -1.12 -11.52
C ASN A 364 -2.40 -1.36 -11.15
N VAL A 365 -2.80 -2.65 -11.19
CA VAL A 365 -4.13 -3.15 -10.79
C VAL A 365 -4.56 -2.60 -9.42
N GLY A 366 -3.63 -2.56 -8.47
CA GLY A 366 -3.89 -2.09 -7.11
C GLY A 366 -4.33 -0.63 -7.09
N ALA A 367 -3.69 0.24 -7.88
CA ALA A 367 -4.02 1.66 -7.93
C ALA A 367 -5.43 1.89 -8.51
N TRP A 368 -5.79 1.18 -9.59
CA TRP A 368 -7.15 1.20 -10.14
C TRP A 368 -8.19 0.76 -9.11
N LEU A 369 -7.97 -0.40 -8.49
CA LEU A 369 -8.88 -0.95 -7.48
C LEU A 369 -9.09 0.03 -6.31
N ASN A 370 -8.01 0.57 -5.75
CA ASN A 370 -8.07 1.46 -4.59
C ASN A 370 -8.63 2.85 -4.94
N ARG A 371 -8.42 3.38 -6.15
CA ARG A 371 -9.13 4.59 -6.61
C ARG A 371 -10.63 4.35 -6.71
N GLY A 372 -11.04 3.20 -7.24
CA GLY A 372 -12.45 2.80 -7.28
C GLY A 372 -13.06 2.72 -5.88
N ILE A 373 -12.34 2.13 -4.91
CA ILE A 373 -12.76 2.07 -3.50
C ILE A 373 -12.93 3.47 -2.90
N ALA A 374 -11.97 4.38 -3.12
CA ALA A 374 -12.06 5.76 -2.66
C ALA A 374 -13.31 6.47 -3.21
N LYS A 375 -13.54 6.36 -4.52
CA LYS A 375 -14.76 6.87 -5.18
C LYS A 375 -16.03 6.25 -4.59
N GLY A 376 -16.02 4.95 -4.30
CA GLY A 376 -17.13 4.26 -3.68
C GLY A 376 -17.45 4.79 -2.28
N GLN A 377 -16.44 5.10 -1.47
CA GLN A 377 -16.60 5.68 -0.13
C GLN A 377 -17.16 7.11 -0.18
N LEU A 378 -16.84 7.88 -1.23
CA LEU A 378 -17.44 9.19 -1.51
C LEU A 378 -18.85 9.12 -2.13
N GLY A 379 -19.40 7.92 -2.33
CA GLY A 379 -20.70 7.71 -2.97
C GLY A 379 -20.69 7.85 -4.49
N TRP A 380 -19.51 8.02 -5.12
CA TRP A 380 -19.35 8.15 -6.57
C TRP A 380 -19.34 6.78 -7.27
N HIS A 381 -20.33 5.93 -6.94
CA HIS A 381 -20.39 4.54 -7.38
C HIS A 381 -20.34 4.39 -8.91
N LYS A 382 -20.96 5.30 -9.66
CA LYS A 382 -20.92 5.29 -11.14
C LYS A 382 -19.49 5.49 -11.67
N HIS A 383 -18.71 6.37 -11.06
CA HIS A 383 -17.32 6.62 -11.47
C HIS A 383 -16.37 5.49 -11.01
N ALA A 384 -16.70 4.82 -9.90
CA ALA A 384 -15.94 3.67 -9.41
C ALA A 384 -16.01 2.46 -10.36
N LEU A 385 -17.13 2.28 -11.09
CA LEU A 385 -17.29 1.15 -12.02
C LEU A 385 -16.18 1.09 -13.07
N ALA A 386 -15.81 2.21 -13.69
CA ALA A 386 -14.76 2.25 -14.70
C ALA A 386 -13.40 1.82 -14.16
N ASP A 387 -13.11 2.16 -12.89
CA ASP A 387 -11.85 1.76 -12.25
C ASP A 387 -11.83 0.25 -11.95
N TYR A 388 -12.96 -0.31 -11.52
CA TYR A 388 -13.07 -1.74 -11.29
C TYR A 388 -13.06 -2.54 -12.60
N ASP A 389 -13.67 -2.03 -13.66
CA ASP A 389 -13.62 -2.64 -14.99
C ASP A 389 -12.18 -2.75 -15.48
N GLU A 390 -11.38 -1.69 -15.32
CA GLU A 390 -9.98 -1.70 -15.69
C GLU A 390 -9.13 -2.62 -14.80
N ALA A 391 -9.38 -2.63 -13.48
CA ALA A 391 -8.71 -3.57 -12.57
C ALA A 391 -9.00 -5.03 -12.92
N ILE A 392 -10.25 -5.36 -13.28
CA ILE A 392 -10.66 -6.71 -13.74
C ILE A 392 -10.05 -7.03 -15.11
N ARG A 393 -9.98 -6.06 -16.02
CA ARG A 393 -9.35 -6.25 -17.33
C ARG A 393 -7.87 -6.59 -17.21
N LEU A 394 -7.17 -5.95 -16.27
CA LEU A 394 -5.75 -6.15 -16.00
C LEU A 394 -5.47 -7.43 -15.20
N ALA A 395 -6.34 -7.78 -14.23
CA ALA A 395 -6.22 -8.99 -13.41
C ALA A 395 -7.59 -9.66 -13.20
N PRO A 396 -8.05 -10.49 -14.15
CA PRO A 396 -9.35 -11.18 -14.07
C PRO A 396 -9.51 -12.09 -12.85
N GLU A 397 -8.42 -12.58 -12.29
CA GLU A 397 -8.36 -13.43 -11.09
C GLU A 397 -8.46 -12.66 -9.76
N ASN A 398 -8.53 -11.32 -9.80
CA ASN A 398 -8.64 -10.51 -8.59
C ASN A 398 -10.07 -10.50 -8.03
N ALA A 399 -10.35 -11.42 -7.10
CA ALA A 399 -11.65 -11.54 -6.44
C ALA A 399 -12.15 -10.22 -5.81
N GLY A 400 -11.23 -9.43 -5.24
CA GLY A 400 -11.55 -8.14 -4.63
C GLY A 400 -12.09 -7.10 -5.62
N ALA A 401 -11.61 -7.11 -6.87
CA ALA A 401 -12.10 -6.21 -7.91
C ALA A 401 -13.54 -6.56 -8.33
N TRP A 402 -13.84 -7.85 -8.52
CA TRP A 402 -15.20 -8.35 -8.76
C TRP A 402 -16.14 -7.99 -7.61
N LEU A 403 -15.74 -8.27 -6.38
CA LEU A 403 -16.53 -7.97 -5.19
C LEU A 403 -16.89 -6.48 -5.10
N ASN A 404 -15.91 -5.59 -5.26
CA ASN A 404 -16.13 -4.15 -5.17
C ASN A 404 -16.98 -3.59 -6.32
N ARG A 405 -16.84 -4.14 -7.55
CA ARG A 405 -17.75 -3.79 -8.66
C ARG A 405 -19.18 -4.23 -8.38
N GLY A 406 -19.36 -5.44 -7.86
CA GLY A 406 -20.66 -5.94 -7.40
C GLY A 406 -21.29 -5.05 -6.33
N ILE A 407 -20.49 -4.58 -5.35
CA ILE A 407 -20.93 -3.63 -4.33
C ILE A 407 -21.42 -2.34 -4.96
N ALA A 408 -20.63 -1.73 -5.84
CA ALA A 408 -21.00 -0.47 -6.50
C ALA A 408 -22.28 -0.63 -7.34
N LYS A 409 -22.42 -1.73 -8.08
CA LYS A 409 -23.67 -2.04 -8.81
C LYS A 409 -24.86 -2.21 -7.87
N GLY A 410 -24.67 -2.88 -6.73
CA GLY A 410 -25.70 -3.04 -5.70
C GLY A 410 -26.16 -1.69 -5.12
N GLN A 411 -25.24 -0.78 -4.84
CA GLN A 411 -25.56 0.58 -4.36
C GLN A 411 -26.29 1.43 -5.40
N LEU A 412 -26.07 1.14 -6.69
CA LEU A 412 -26.81 1.75 -7.80
C LEU A 412 -28.18 1.08 -8.07
N GLY A 413 -28.61 0.13 -7.22
CA GLY A 413 -29.85 -0.63 -7.40
C GLY A 413 -29.79 -1.70 -8.51
N LYS A 414 -28.62 -1.89 -9.15
CA LYS A 414 -28.40 -2.85 -10.23
C LYS A 414 -28.16 -4.26 -9.71
N HIS A 415 -29.05 -4.76 -8.85
CA HIS A 415 -28.86 -6.03 -8.15
C HIS A 415 -28.68 -7.22 -9.10
N LYS A 416 -29.38 -7.25 -10.24
CA LYS A 416 -29.22 -8.33 -11.25
C LYS A 416 -27.81 -8.38 -11.82
N GLU A 417 -27.24 -7.22 -12.19
CA GLU A 417 -25.87 -7.13 -12.71
C GLU A 417 -24.83 -7.44 -11.62
N ALA A 418 -25.12 -7.10 -10.37
CA ALA A 418 -24.23 -7.36 -9.23
C ALA A 418 -24.09 -8.86 -8.92
N LEU A 419 -25.13 -9.67 -9.17
CA LEU A 419 -25.08 -11.11 -8.89
C LEU A 419 -23.95 -11.82 -9.65
N ALA A 420 -23.76 -11.50 -10.94
CA ALA A 420 -22.69 -12.09 -11.74
C ALA A 420 -21.29 -11.75 -11.19
N ASP A 421 -21.10 -10.52 -10.71
CA ASP A 421 -19.84 -10.11 -10.10
C ASP A 421 -19.58 -10.82 -8.76
N TYR A 422 -20.63 -11.01 -7.94
CA TYR A 422 -20.50 -11.77 -6.70
C TYR A 422 -20.27 -13.26 -6.94
N ASP A 423 -20.89 -13.84 -7.96
CA ASP A 423 -20.67 -15.23 -8.35
C ASP A 423 -19.20 -15.46 -8.70
N GLU A 424 -18.60 -14.55 -9.48
CA GLU A 424 -17.20 -14.62 -9.86
C GLU A 424 -16.26 -14.38 -8.66
N ALA A 425 -16.58 -13.41 -7.80
CA ALA A 425 -15.83 -13.18 -6.56
C ALA A 425 -15.83 -14.42 -5.65
N ILE A 426 -16.97 -15.10 -5.49
CA ILE A 426 -17.09 -16.33 -4.70
C ILE A 426 -16.39 -17.51 -5.37
N ARG A 427 -16.42 -17.59 -6.71
CA ARG A 427 -15.68 -18.61 -7.46
C ARG A 427 -14.17 -18.50 -7.24
N LEU A 428 -13.66 -17.27 -7.20
CA LEU A 428 -12.24 -16.96 -7.01
C LEU A 428 -11.80 -17.05 -5.55
N ALA A 429 -12.64 -16.62 -4.61
CA ALA A 429 -12.37 -16.60 -3.17
C ALA A 429 -13.58 -17.14 -2.36
N PRO A 430 -13.80 -18.47 -2.33
CA PRO A 430 -14.98 -19.07 -1.69
C PRO A 430 -15.04 -18.85 -0.17
N GLU A 431 -13.92 -18.53 0.48
CA GLU A 431 -13.81 -18.22 1.91
C GLU A 431 -14.20 -16.77 2.26
N ASN A 432 -14.47 -15.91 1.27
CA ASN A 432 -14.84 -14.52 1.51
C ASN A 432 -16.30 -14.41 1.94
N ALA A 433 -16.55 -14.43 3.26
CA ALA A 433 -17.88 -14.32 3.86
C ALA A 433 -18.68 -13.09 3.37
N GLY A 434 -17.99 -11.96 3.15
CA GLY A 434 -18.60 -10.71 2.69
C GLY A 434 -19.19 -10.83 1.28
N ALA A 435 -18.58 -11.60 0.39
CA ALA A 435 -19.11 -11.85 -0.95
C ALA A 435 -20.41 -12.66 -0.90
N TRP A 436 -20.46 -13.72 -0.09
CA TRP A 436 -21.68 -14.50 0.16
C TRP A 436 -22.80 -13.62 0.72
N PHE A 437 -22.51 -12.86 1.78
CA PHE A 437 -23.47 -11.97 2.41
C PHE A 437 -24.07 -10.96 1.40
N ARG A 438 -23.23 -10.29 0.61
CA ARG A 438 -23.67 -9.26 -0.35
C ARG A 438 -24.46 -9.84 -1.53
N ARG A 439 -24.12 -11.06 -1.98
CA ARG A 439 -24.95 -11.79 -2.94
C ARG A 439 -26.32 -12.12 -2.36
N GLY A 440 -26.37 -12.60 -1.11
CA GLY A 440 -27.61 -12.85 -0.37
C GLY A 440 -28.49 -11.61 -0.25
N VAL A 441 -27.90 -10.46 0.12
CA VAL A 441 -28.61 -9.17 0.18
C VAL A 441 -29.21 -8.80 -1.17
N SER A 442 -28.43 -8.91 -2.26
CA SER A 442 -28.91 -8.59 -3.61
C SER A 442 -30.02 -9.52 -4.08
N LYS A 443 -29.93 -10.83 -3.78
CA LYS A 443 -31.03 -11.79 -4.00
C LYS A 443 -32.28 -11.42 -3.19
N GLY A 444 -32.10 -10.99 -1.93
CA GLY A 444 -33.19 -10.50 -1.08
C GLY A 444 -33.90 -9.29 -1.67
N GLN A 445 -33.17 -8.30 -2.20
CA GLN A 445 -33.74 -7.13 -2.87
C GLN A 445 -34.49 -7.49 -4.16
N LEU A 446 -34.09 -8.57 -4.82
CA LEU A 446 -34.80 -9.12 -5.99
C LEU A 446 -35.99 -10.03 -5.61
N GLY A 447 -36.35 -10.14 -4.33
CA GLY A 447 -37.42 -11.01 -3.83
C GLY A 447 -37.08 -12.50 -3.82
N LYS A 448 -35.84 -12.88 -4.14
CA LYS A 448 -35.35 -14.27 -4.19
C LYS A 448 -34.96 -14.78 -2.80
N HIS A 449 -35.88 -14.69 -1.84
CA HIS A 449 -35.60 -14.97 -0.43
C HIS A 449 -35.14 -16.41 -0.18
N LYS A 450 -35.67 -17.40 -0.92
CA LYS A 450 -35.22 -18.80 -0.80
C LYS A 450 -33.76 -18.98 -1.21
N GLU A 451 -33.36 -18.40 -2.34
CA GLU A 451 -31.97 -18.46 -2.82
C GLU A 451 -31.01 -17.69 -1.90
N ALA A 452 -31.48 -16.59 -1.28
CA ALA A 452 -30.68 -15.79 -0.36
C ALA A 452 -30.33 -16.54 0.94
N LEU A 453 -31.17 -17.47 1.40
CA LEU A 453 -30.91 -18.24 2.63
C LEU A 453 -29.59 -19.03 2.54
N ALA A 454 -29.35 -19.70 1.41
CA ALA A 454 -28.12 -20.47 1.21
C ALA A 454 -26.86 -19.58 1.24
N ASP A 455 -26.98 -18.35 0.75
CA ASP A 455 -25.88 -17.39 0.78
C ASP A 455 -25.60 -16.88 2.19
N TYR A 456 -26.66 -16.60 2.98
CA TYR A 456 -26.49 -16.23 4.38
C TYR A 456 -25.96 -17.39 5.23
N ASP A 457 -26.37 -18.62 4.95
CA ASP A 457 -25.82 -19.81 5.62
C ASP A 457 -24.31 -19.94 5.34
N GLY A 458 -23.89 -19.73 4.08
CA GLY A 458 -22.48 -19.69 3.70
C GLY A 458 -21.71 -18.59 4.42
N ALA A 459 -22.27 -17.37 4.46
CA ALA A 459 -21.66 -16.24 5.17
C ALA A 459 -21.51 -16.50 6.68
N ILE A 460 -22.56 -16.98 7.35
CA ILE A 460 -22.56 -17.31 8.79
C ILE A 460 -21.58 -18.44 9.10
N LYS A 461 -21.48 -19.46 8.23
CA LYS A 461 -20.52 -20.55 8.41
C LYS A 461 -19.08 -20.04 8.41
N LEU A 462 -18.78 -19.03 7.58
CA LEU A 462 -17.45 -18.44 7.45
C LEU A 462 -17.18 -17.35 8.51
N ALA A 463 -18.19 -16.57 8.88
CA ALA A 463 -18.13 -15.50 9.86
C ALA A 463 -19.34 -15.59 10.82
N PRO A 464 -19.26 -16.44 11.87
CA PRO A 464 -20.39 -16.68 12.78
C PRO A 464 -20.78 -15.46 13.64
N ASP A 465 -19.91 -14.45 13.72
CA ASP A 465 -20.11 -13.21 14.46
C ASP A 465 -20.68 -12.07 13.61
N ASP A 466 -20.98 -12.31 12.32
CA ASP A 466 -21.60 -11.31 11.45
C ASP A 466 -23.09 -11.11 11.78
N VAL A 467 -23.36 -10.12 12.63
CA VAL A 467 -24.71 -9.66 13.01
C VAL A 467 -25.59 -9.40 11.78
N GLY A 468 -25.03 -8.81 10.73
CA GLY A 468 -25.75 -8.47 9.50
C GLY A 468 -26.24 -9.73 8.78
N ALA A 469 -25.43 -10.77 8.73
CA ALA A 469 -25.80 -12.05 8.11
C ALA A 469 -26.93 -12.75 8.87
N TRP A 470 -26.86 -12.81 10.21
CA TRP A 470 -27.93 -13.34 11.05
C TRP A 470 -29.24 -12.58 10.87
N LEU A 471 -29.19 -11.25 10.97
CA LEU A 471 -30.36 -10.38 10.83
C LEU A 471 -31.04 -10.57 9.46
N ASN A 472 -30.27 -10.55 8.37
CA ASN A 472 -30.81 -10.67 7.03
C ASN A 472 -31.33 -12.08 6.71
N ARG A 473 -30.73 -13.14 7.29
CA ARG A 473 -31.30 -14.49 7.21
C ARG A 473 -32.64 -14.59 7.93
N GLY A 474 -32.74 -13.99 9.12
CA GLY A 474 -33.99 -13.88 9.87
C GLY A 474 -35.07 -13.14 9.07
N ILE A 475 -34.72 -12.00 8.45
CA ILE A 475 -35.65 -11.23 7.59
C ILE A 475 -36.10 -12.08 6.39
N ALA A 476 -35.20 -12.80 5.73
CA ALA A 476 -35.54 -13.67 4.61
C ALA A 476 -36.46 -14.82 5.04
N LYS A 477 -36.19 -15.48 6.18
CA LYS A 477 -37.08 -16.50 6.76
C LYS A 477 -38.46 -15.93 7.07
N ARG A 478 -38.54 -14.75 7.69
CA ARG A 478 -39.79 -14.05 7.99
C ARG A 478 -40.60 -13.77 6.73
N ARG A 479 -39.96 -13.26 5.66
CA ARG A 479 -40.63 -13.01 4.37
C ARG A 479 -41.13 -14.28 3.68
N LEU A 480 -40.57 -15.45 4.03
CA LEU A 480 -41.05 -16.76 3.60
C LEU A 480 -42.12 -17.37 4.53
N GLY A 481 -42.59 -16.62 5.53
CA GLY A 481 -43.56 -17.09 6.54
C GLY A 481 -42.96 -17.99 7.63
N ARG A 482 -41.64 -18.21 7.64
CA ARG A 482 -40.93 -19.07 8.60
C ARG A 482 -40.63 -18.30 9.90
N HIS A 483 -41.66 -17.77 10.53
CA HIS A 483 -41.54 -16.86 11.69
C HIS A 483 -40.81 -17.50 12.87
N LYS A 484 -41.11 -18.76 13.22
CA LYS A 484 -40.46 -19.46 14.35
C LYS A 484 -38.94 -19.60 14.14
N GLU A 485 -38.52 -19.91 12.93
CA GLU A 485 -37.10 -20.07 12.59
C GLU A 485 -36.38 -18.72 12.47
N ALA A 486 -37.11 -17.65 12.11
CA ALA A 486 -36.57 -16.30 12.10
C ALA A 486 -36.26 -15.79 13.52
N LEU A 487 -37.05 -16.18 14.53
CA LEU A 487 -36.80 -15.78 15.92
C LEU A 487 -35.41 -16.21 16.40
N ALA A 488 -34.99 -17.44 16.12
CA ALA A 488 -33.66 -17.94 16.50
C ALA A 488 -32.53 -17.11 15.87
N ASP A 489 -32.69 -16.66 14.62
CA ASP A 489 -31.70 -15.82 13.95
C ASP A 489 -31.65 -14.41 14.56
N TYR A 490 -32.80 -13.84 14.93
CA TYR A 490 -32.83 -12.54 15.61
C TYR A 490 -32.29 -12.61 17.03
N ASP A 491 -32.53 -13.71 17.75
CA ASP A 491 -31.98 -13.94 19.08
C ASP A 491 -30.45 -13.97 19.01
N GLU A 492 -29.87 -14.63 18.02
CA GLU A 492 -28.42 -14.66 17.83
C GLU A 492 -27.86 -13.29 17.41
N ALA A 493 -28.54 -12.57 16.52
CA ALA A 493 -28.17 -11.20 16.16
C ALA A 493 -28.18 -10.26 17.38
N LEU A 494 -29.17 -10.40 18.26
CA LEU A 494 -29.27 -9.61 19.51
C LEU A 494 -28.29 -10.06 20.59
N ARG A 495 -27.93 -11.35 20.63
CA ARG A 495 -26.86 -11.86 21.50
C ARG A 495 -25.51 -11.22 21.13
N LEU A 496 -25.26 -11.05 19.83
CA LEU A 496 -24.04 -10.42 19.31
C LEU A 496 -24.07 -8.89 19.38
N ALA A 497 -25.23 -8.27 19.15
CA ALA A 497 -25.42 -6.82 19.19
C ALA A 497 -26.74 -6.45 19.90
N PRO A 498 -26.74 -6.34 21.24
CA PRO A 498 -27.94 -6.06 22.03
C PRO A 498 -28.60 -4.70 21.71
N GLU A 499 -27.85 -3.73 21.21
CA GLU A 499 -28.35 -2.40 20.85
C GLU A 499 -28.83 -2.30 19.39
N ASN A 500 -28.94 -3.44 18.68
CA ASN A 500 -29.44 -3.45 17.31
C ASN A 500 -30.97 -3.32 17.30
N ALA A 501 -31.42 -2.06 17.22
CA ALA A 501 -32.83 -1.73 17.21
C ALA A 501 -33.61 -2.35 16.04
N GLY A 502 -32.96 -2.62 14.89
CA GLY A 502 -33.59 -3.30 13.75
C GLY A 502 -33.88 -4.77 14.02
N ALA A 503 -32.99 -5.45 14.76
CA ALA A 503 -33.18 -6.84 15.18
C ALA A 503 -34.34 -6.97 16.17
N TRP A 504 -34.42 -6.08 17.18
CA TRP A 504 -35.56 -5.99 18.09
C TRP A 504 -36.88 -5.85 17.35
N PHE A 505 -36.95 -4.88 16.43
CA PHE A 505 -38.14 -4.65 15.63
C PHE A 505 -38.57 -5.87 14.81
N HIS A 506 -37.66 -6.48 14.04
CA HIS A 506 -38.02 -7.63 13.21
C HIS A 506 -38.37 -8.89 14.02
N ARG A 507 -37.80 -9.05 15.22
CA ARG A 507 -38.21 -10.08 16.17
C ARG A 507 -39.62 -9.81 16.71
N GLY A 508 -39.91 -8.58 17.10
CA GLY A 508 -41.24 -8.13 17.52
C GLY A 508 -42.30 -8.39 16.45
N VAL A 509 -42.04 -8.01 15.19
CA VAL A 509 -42.95 -8.30 14.06
C VAL A 509 -43.20 -9.81 13.93
N SER A 510 -42.16 -10.63 14.07
CA SER A 510 -42.31 -12.10 13.94
C SER A 510 -43.06 -12.72 15.11
N LYS A 511 -42.89 -12.20 16.33
CA LYS A 511 -43.68 -12.59 17.51
C LYS A 511 -45.15 -12.20 17.36
N GLY A 512 -45.43 -10.99 16.87
CA GLY A 512 -46.80 -10.52 16.60
C GLY A 512 -47.52 -11.39 15.58
N GLN A 513 -46.84 -11.78 14.49
CA GLN A 513 -47.37 -12.72 13.49
C GLN A 513 -47.61 -14.14 14.03
N LEU A 514 -46.97 -14.50 15.13
CA LEU A 514 -47.20 -15.76 15.85
C LEU A 514 -48.29 -15.62 16.95
N GLY A 515 -48.93 -14.45 17.07
CA GLY A 515 -49.93 -14.16 18.10
C GLY A 515 -49.35 -13.87 19.49
N ARG A 516 -48.02 -13.74 19.62
CA ARG A 516 -47.32 -13.45 20.89
C ARG A 516 -47.26 -11.94 21.12
N HIS A 517 -48.44 -11.32 21.28
CA HIS A 517 -48.58 -9.86 21.25
C HIS A 517 -47.88 -9.15 22.40
N GLU A 518 -47.94 -9.66 23.63
CA GLU A 518 -47.24 -9.06 24.78
C GLU A 518 -45.71 -9.10 24.60
N GLU A 519 -45.17 -10.23 24.13
CA GLU A 519 -43.74 -10.36 23.89
C GLU A 519 -43.26 -9.54 22.68
N ALA A 520 -44.14 -9.34 21.69
CA ALA A 520 -43.88 -8.45 20.57
C ALA A 520 -43.82 -6.99 21.03
N MET A 521 -44.74 -6.57 21.91
CA MET A 521 -44.73 -5.24 22.50
C MET A 521 -43.43 -4.94 23.25
N ALA A 522 -42.94 -5.89 24.06
CA ALA A 522 -41.66 -5.71 24.76
C ALA A 522 -40.47 -5.53 23.80
N ASP A 523 -40.46 -6.25 22.67
CA ASP A 523 -39.45 -6.06 21.63
C ASP A 523 -39.59 -4.70 20.92
N PHE A 524 -40.82 -4.22 20.70
CA PHE A 524 -41.06 -2.89 20.13
C PHE A 524 -40.70 -1.76 21.09
N ASP A 525 -40.94 -1.94 22.39
CA ASP A 525 -40.51 -0.99 23.43
C ASP A 525 -39.00 -0.77 23.36
N GLU A 526 -38.23 -1.85 23.23
CA GLU A 526 -36.78 -1.77 23.13
C GLU A 526 -36.32 -1.17 21.79
N ALA A 527 -37.00 -1.50 20.69
CA ALA A 527 -36.73 -0.87 19.39
C ALA A 527 -36.99 0.65 19.41
N ILE A 528 -38.08 1.10 20.06
CA ILE A 528 -38.44 2.51 20.24
C ILE A 528 -37.46 3.20 21.19
N ARG A 529 -37.06 2.55 22.29
CA ARG A 529 -36.07 3.09 23.23
C ARG A 529 -34.74 3.40 22.52
N LEU A 530 -34.31 2.52 21.62
CA LEU A 530 -33.06 2.67 20.86
C LEU A 530 -33.20 3.60 19.64
N ALA A 531 -34.38 3.66 19.02
CA ALA A 531 -34.67 4.50 17.85
C ALA A 531 -36.09 5.12 17.97
N PRO A 532 -36.24 6.24 18.72
CA PRO A 532 -37.56 6.80 19.03
C PRO A 532 -38.32 7.36 17.83
N ASP A 533 -37.60 7.70 16.75
CA ASP A 533 -38.12 8.25 15.51
C ASP A 533 -38.69 7.21 14.55
N ARG A 534 -38.66 5.92 14.94
CA ARG A 534 -39.11 4.83 14.07
C ARG A 534 -40.62 4.63 14.12
N ALA A 535 -41.34 5.33 13.24
CA ALA A 535 -42.80 5.31 13.15
C ALA A 535 -43.40 3.89 13.02
N ASP A 536 -42.73 2.97 12.33
CA ASP A 536 -43.19 1.59 12.14
C ASP A 536 -43.22 0.78 13.45
N ALA A 537 -42.29 1.02 14.37
CA ALA A 537 -42.24 0.37 15.67
C ALA A 537 -43.41 0.81 16.56
N TRP A 538 -43.71 2.11 16.56
CA TRP A 538 -44.91 2.66 17.21
C TRP A 538 -46.19 2.05 16.62
N PHE A 539 -46.29 2.05 15.29
CA PHE A 539 -47.42 1.45 14.59
C PHE A 539 -47.64 -0.02 14.96
N HIS A 540 -46.59 -0.85 14.91
CA HIS A 540 -46.72 -2.28 15.21
C HIS A 540 -46.96 -2.57 16.70
N ARG A 541 -46.44 -1.75 17.62
CA ARG A 541 -46.79 -1.84 19.04
C ARG A 541 -48.26 -1.47 19.29
N GLY A 542 -48.74 -0.42 18.65
CA GLY A 542 -50.15 -0.03 18.66
C GLY A 542 -51.06 -1.12 18.10
N ASP A 543 -50.67 -1.77 17.01
CA ASP A 543 -51.42 -2.90 16.46
C ASP A 543 -51.48 -4.07 17.46
N CYS A 544 -50.38 -4.42 18.11
CA CYS A 544 -50.39 -5.45 19.17
C CYS A 544 -51.31 -5.07 20.34
N LYS A 545 -51.27 -3.82 20.82
CA LYS A 545 -52.18 -3.32 21.87
C LYS A 545 -53.64 -3.41 21.43
N LYS A 546 -53.94 -3.04 20.18
CA LYS A 546 -55.29 -3.15 19.60
C LYS A 546 -55.77 -4.61 19.57
N GLN A 547 -54.92 -5.56 19.16
CA GLN A 547 -55.26 -7.00 19.17
C GLN A 547 -55.54 -7.53 20.58
N LEU A 548 -54.91 -6.93 21.61
CA LEU A 548 -55.15 -7.24 23.02
C LEU A 548 -56.35 -6.47 23.62
N GLY A 549 -57.09 -5.68 22.83
CA GLY A 549 -58.22 -4.87 23.30
C GLY A 549 -57.85 -3.60 24.06
N ARG A 550 -56.56 -3.25 24.12
CA ARG A 550 -56.03 -2.05 24.80
C ARG A 550 -56.15 -0.82 23.89
N HIS A 551 -57.39 -0.48 23.51
CA HIS A 551 -57.67 0.49 22.45
C HIS A 551 -57.18 1.91 22.76
N GLU A 552 -57.25 2.36 24.01
CA GLU A 552 -56.77 3.70 24.42
C GLU A 552 -55.25 3.82 24.28
N GLU A 553 -54.52 2.80 24.72
CA GLU A 553 -53.06 2.77 24.60
C GLU A 553 -52.60 2.56 23.14
N ALA A 554 -53.39 1.83 22.35
CA ALA A 554 -53.16 1.68 20.92
C ALA A 554 -53.31 3.01 20.18
N MET A 555 -54.32 3.82 20.52
CA MET A 555 -54.51 5.16 19.96
C MET A 555 -53.28 6.05 20.19
N ALA A 556 -52.73 6.06 21.40
CA ALA A 556 -51.54 6.86 21.72
C ALA A 556 -50.32 6.45 20.86
N ASP A 557 -50.13 5.15 20.62
CA ASP A 557 -49.07 4.66 19.74
C ASP A 557 -49.31 5.03 18.26
N PHE A 558 -50.57 4.98 17.80
CA PHE A 558 -50.90 5.41 16.44
C PHE A 558 -50.78 6.93 16.27
N ASP A 559 -51.12 7.73 17.28
CA ASP A 559 -50.89 9.17 17.28
C ASP A 559 -49.42 9.49 17.05
N GLU A 560 -48.52 8.80 17.75
CA GLU A 560 -47.09 8.98 17.60
C GLU A 560 -46.57 8.48 16.24
N ALA A 561 -47.07 7.34 15.75
CA ALA A 561 -46.75 6.84 14.41
C ALA A 561 -47.18 7.83 13.31
N ILE A 562 -48.37 8.44 13.44
CA ILE A 562 -48.87 9.48 12.51
C ILE A 562 -48.07 10.77 12.65
N ARG A 563 -47.69 11.17 13.87
CA ARG A 563 -46.85 12.35 14.09
C ARG A 563 -45.50 12.22 13.41
N LEU A 564 -44.91 11.02 13.43
CA LEU A 564 -43.63 10.71 12.81
C LEU A 564 -43.73 10.47 11.29
N ALA A 565 -44.81 9.84 10.83
CA ALA A 565 -45.08 9.55 9.42
C ALA A 565 -46.55 9.83 9.07
N PRO A 566 -46.92 11.10 8.80
CA PRO A 566 -48.30 11.51 8.53
C PRO A 566 -48.95 10.81 7.33
N GLU A 567 -48.14 10.35 6.38
CA GLU A 567 -48.56 9.63 5.18
C GLU A 567 -48.87 8.14 5.41
N ASN A 568 -48.68 7.61 6.62
CA ASN A 568 -48.96 6.22 6.94
C ASN A 568 -50.48 5.98 7.07
N ALA A 569 -51.15 5.72 5.96
CA ALA A 569 -52.59 5.41 5.89
C ALA A 569 -53.01 4.28 6.84
N GLY A 570 -52.14 3.27 7.04
CA GLY A 570 -52.39 2.17 7.96
C GLY A 570 -52.51 2.62 9.42
N ALA A 571 -51.71 3.60 9.84
CA ALA A 571 -51.78 4.15 11.19
C ALA A 571 -53.08 4.94 11.42
N TRP A 572 -53.51 5.75 10.44
CA TRP A 572 -54.80 6.43 10.46
C TRP A 572 -55.96 5.46 10.55
N LEU A 573 -55.98 4.44 9.69
CA LEU A 573 -57.01 3.41 9.69
C LEU A 573 -57.10 2.70 11.05
N ASN A 574 -55.96 2.29 11.61
CA ASN A 574 -55.96 1.55 12.88
C ASN A 574 -56.29 2.44 14.09
N ARG A 575 -55.96 3.74 14.05
CA ARG A 575 -56.43 4.70 15.06
C ARG A 575 -57.94 4.91 14.97
N GLY A 576 -58.49 5.02 13.76
CA GLY A 576 -59.94 5.09 13.52
C GLY A 576 -60.67 3.86 14.05
N ILE A 577 -60.13 2.65 13.82
CA ILE A 577 -60.67 1.39 14.37
C ILE A 577 -60.67 1.44 15.90
N ALA A 578 -59.56 1.82 16.53
CA ALA A 578 -59.46 1.92 17.98
C ALA A 578 -60.45 2.96 18.56
N LYS A 579 -60.59 4.13 17.94
CA LYS A 579 -61.60 5.14 18.29
C LYS A 579 -63.03 4.60 18.17
N GLY A 580 -63.32 3.86 17.11
CA GLY A 580 -64.63 3.23 16.89
C GLY A 580 -64.99 2.25 18.00
N GLN A 581 -64.04 1.41 18.43
CA GLN A 581 -64.23 0.48 19.56
C GLN A 581 -64.46 1.19 20.89
N LEU A 582 -63.95 2.42 21.04
CA LEU A 582 -64.19 3.28 22.20
C LEU A 582 -65.44 4.17 22.07
N GLY A 583 -66.26 3.98 21.03
CA GLY A 583 -67.49 4.75 20.81
C GLY A 583 -67.28 6.17 20.24
N LYS A 584 -66.04 6.54 19.88
CA LYS A 584 -65.69 7.85 19.32
C LYS A 584 -65.94 7.91 17.80
N HIS A 585 -67.17 7.62 17.38
CA HIS A 585 -67.50 7.39 15.96
C HIS A 585 -67.21 8.58 15.04
N LYS A 586 -67.42 9.82 15.50
CA LYS A 586 -67.13 11.03 14.69
C LYS A 586 -65.63 11.19 14.42
N GLU A 587 -64.80 10.98 15.43
CA GLU A 587 -63.35 11.05 15.29
C GLU A 587 -62.79 9.87 14.49
N ALA A 588 -63.44 8.70 14.57
CA ALA A 588 -63.09 7.54 13.76
C ALA A 588 -63.36 7.79 12.27
N LEU A 589 -64.50 8.39 11.92
CA LEU A 589 -64.83 8.76 10.53
C LEU A 589 -63.78 9.70 9.93
N ALA A 590 -63.33 10.71 10.68
CA ALA A 590 -62.28 11.62 10.21
C ALA A 590 -60.95 10.88 9.94
N ASP A 591 -60.58 9.91 10.77
CA ASP A 591 -59.38 9.09 10.54
C ASP A 591 -59.54 8.16 9.33
N TYR A 592 -60.74 7.64 9.08
CA TYR A 592 -61.03 6.83 7.89
C TYR A 592 -61.00 7.65 6.60
N ASP A 593 -61.57 8.86 6.62
CA ASP A 593 -61.52 9.78 5.48
C ASP A 593 -60.07 10.11 5.11
N GLU A 594 -59.21 10.33 6.11
CA GLU A 594 -57.79 10.61 5.89
C GLU A 594 -57.03 9.37 5.38
N ALA A 595 -57.30 8.18 5.93
CA ALA A 595 -56.73 6.93 5.44
C ALA A 595 -57.09 6.68 3.96
N LEU A 596 -58.36 6.88 3.58
CA LEU A 596 -58.84 6.77 2.20
C LEU A 596 -58.23 7.85 1.29
N ARG A 597 -58.03 9.06 1.79
CA ARG A 597 -57.36 10.14 1.05
C ARG A 597 -55.92 9.78 0.72
N LEU A 598 -55.22 9.12 1.65
CA LEU A 598 -53.82 8.70 1.50
C LEU A 598 -53.68 7.42 0.66
N ALA A 599 -54.60 6.47 0.82
CA ALA A 599 -54.64 5.20 0.09
C ALA A 599 -56.11 4.87 -0.30
N PRO A 600 -56.55 5.27 -1.51
CA PRO A 600 -57.93 5.07 -1.97
C PRO A 600 -58.28 3.62 -2.34
N ASP A 601 -57.27 2.80 -2.63
CA ASP A 601 -57.37 1.38 -3.00
C ASP A 601 -57.35 0.49 -1.76
#